data_AF-A0A6V7KB08-F1
#
_entry.id   AF-A0A6V7KB08-F1
#
_cell.length_a   1.000
_cell.length_b   1.000
_cell.length_c   1.000
_cell.angle_alpha   90.00
_cell.angle_beta   90.00
_cell.angle_gamma   90.00
#
_symmetry.space_group_name_H-M   'P 1'
#
loop_
_entity.id
_entity.type
_entity.pdbx_description
1 polymer ?
#
loop_
_entity_poly.entity_id
_entity_poly.type
_entity_poly.pdbx_seq_one_letter_code
_entity_poly.pdbx_strand_id
1 'polypeptide(L)' 'DYLFQVCTEGRLIVEFTYDDLMRIKSWHMTVRQHRELVPRSVVGMHTAQQDPSMLEQLSKNITRQGITNSTLNYLR' A
#
# COMPACT_ATOMS: atom_id res chain seq x y z
N ASP A 1 13.54 -6.95 -2.20
CA ASP A 1 12.81 -5.71 -1.81
C ASP A 1 11.31 -5.89 -1.58
N TYR A 2 10.86 -6.98 -0.96
CA TYR A 2 9.45 -7.17 -0.56
C TYR A 2 9.32 -7.31 0.97
N LEU A 3 9.92 -6.39 1.72
CA LEU A 3 9.87 -6.46 3.19
C LEU A 3 8.56 -5.95 3.77
N PHE A 4 7.69 -5.30 3.01
CA PHE A 4 6.39 -4.83 3.50
C PHE A 4 5.36 -4.96 2.38
N GLN A 5 4.15 -5.41 2.72
CA GLN A 5 3.04 -5.50 1.79
C GLN A 5 1.95 -4.51 2.19
N VAL A 6 1.56 -3.65 1.26
CA VAL A 6 0.45 -2.71 1.45
C VAL A 6 -0.75 -3.24 0.69
N CYS A 7 -1.86 -3.47 1.40
CA CYS A 7 -3.14 -3.89 0.83
C CYS A 7 -4.10 -2.71 0.90
N THR A 8 -4.44 -2.12 -0.25
CA THR A 8 -5.37 -0.99 -0.35
C THR A 8 -6.72 -1.48 -0.86
N GLU A 9 -7.76 -1.31 -0.06
CA GLU A 9 -9.12 -1.74 -0.37
C GLU A 9 -9.98 -0.54 -0.75
N GLY A 10 -10.84 -0.73 -1.75
CA GLY A 10 -11.65 0.37 -2.27
C GLY A 10 -12.70 -0.03 -3.28
N ARG A 11 -13.32 0.98 -3.89
CA ARG A 11 -14.19 0.82 -5.05
C ARG A 11 -13.40 1.15 -6.30
N LEU A 12 -13.23 0.17 -7.19
CA LEU A 12 -12.68 0.39 -8.52
C LEU A 12 -13.81 0.44 -9.54
N ILE A 13 -13.87 1.53 -10.30
CA ILE A 13 -14.76 1.70 -11.46
C ILE A 13 -13.86 1.78 -12.69
N VAL A 14 -14.13 0.91 -13.67
CA VAL A 14 -13.40 0.89 -14.94
C VAL A 14 -14.42 0.97 -16.08
N GLU A 15 -14.19 1.89 -17.00
CA GLU A 15 -14.92 1.93 -18.27
C GLU A 15 -13.98 1.46 -19.37
N PHE A 16 -14.52 0.67 -20.30
CA PHE A 16 -13.78 0.17 -21.45
C PHE A 16 -14.28 0.83 -22.73
N THR A 17 -13.40 0.98 -23.71
CA THR A 17 -13.80 1.31 -25.07
C THR A 17 -14.63 0.18 -25.65
N TYR A 18 -15.66 0.53 -26.43
CA TYR A 18 -16.42 -0.45 -27.19
C TYR A 18 -15.75 -0.65 -28.55
N ASP A 19 -14.58 -1.29 -28.52
CA ASP A 19 -13.79 -1.71 -29.69
C ASP A 19 -13.23 -3.12 -29.45
N ASP A 20 -12.68 -3.76 -30.48
CA ASP A 20 -12.15 -5.13 -30.39
C ASP A 20 -11.01 -5.29 -29.37
N LEU A 21 -10.36 -4.18 -29.01
CA LEU A 21 -9.25 -4.15 -28.08
C LEU A 21 -9.68 -4.00 -26.62
N MET A 22 -10.93 -3.57 -26.37
CA MET A 22 -11.50 -3.37 -25.03
C MET A 22 -10.54 -2.65 -24.09
N ARG A 23 -9.97 -1.53 -24.54
CA ARG A 23 -8.97 -0.77 -23.77
C ARG A 23 -9.65 -0.01 -22.64
N ILE A 24 -8.94 0.17 -21.53
CA ILE A 24 -9.43 0.99 -20.43
C ILE A 24 -9.56 2.44 -20.92
N LYS A 25 -10.80 2.94 -20.92
CA LYS A 25 -11.14 4.33 -21.25
C LYS A 25 -11.06 5.21 -20.00
N SER A 26 -11.54 4.71 -18.87
CA SER A 26 -11.44 5.41 -17.59
C SER A 26 -11.18 4.42 -16.46
N TRP A 27 -10.39 4.88 -15.47
CA TRP A 27 -10.01 4.11 -14.29
C TRP A 27 -10.15 5.01 -13.08
N HIS A 28 -11.09 4.70 -12.21
CA HIS A 28 -11.41 5.47 -11.02
C HIS A 28 -11.38 4.56 -9.80
N MET A 29 -10.36 4.72 -8.95
CA MET A 29 -10.23 4.01 -7.68
C MET A 29 -10.54 4.95 -6.52
N THR A 30 -11.51 4.58 -5.68
CA THR A 30 -11.80 5.26 -4.41
C THR A 30 -11.38 4.36 -3.26
N VAL A 31 -10.33 4.77 -2.54
CA VAL A 31 -9.83 4.04 -1.36
C VAL A 31 -10.84 4.13 -0.21
N ARG A 32 -11.06 3.01 0.49
CA ARG A 32 -11.87 2.94 1.72
C ARG A 32 -11.01 2.67 2.95
N GLN A 33 -10.08 1.72 2.85
CA GLN A 33 -9.16 1.36 3.93
C GLN A 33 -7.87 0.76 3.37
N HIS A 34 -6.82 0.68 4.20
CA HIS A 34 -5.58 0.00 3.84
C HIS A 34 -4.99 -0.74 5.05
N ARG A 35 -4.18 -1.75 4.78
CA ARG A 35 -3.41 -2.52 5.78
C ARG A 35 -1.97 -2.64 5.32
N GLU A 36 -1.03 -2.47 6.24
CA GLU A 36 0.39 -2.65 5.99
C GLU A 36 0.90 -3.85 6.79
N LEU A 37 1.35 -4.87 6.07
CA LEU A 37 1.77 -6.14 6.63
C LEU A 37 3.29 -6.16 6.80
N VAL A 38 3.73 -6.45 8.02
CA VAL A 38 5.14 -6.60 8.39
C VAL A 38 5.49 -8.09 8.48
N PRO A 39 6.59 -8.57 7.86
CA PRO A 39 7.07 -9.94 7.98
C PRO A 39 7.37 -10.29 9.42
N ARG A 40 6.94 -11.49 9.84
CA ARG A 40 7.19 -11.99 11.20
C ARG A 40 8.67 -12.11 11.52
N SER A 41 9.52 -12.39 10.55
CA SER A 41 10.98 -12.48 10.72
C SER A 41 11.58 -11.13 11.14
N VAL A 42 11.12 -10.02 10.55
CA VAL A 42 11.57 -8.66 10.89
C VAL A 42 11.16 -8.32 12.32
N VAL A 43 9.89 -8.57 12.68
CA VAL A 43 9.41 -8.36 14.06
C VAL A 43 10.21 -9.22 15.04
N GLY A 44 10.39 -10.51 14.74
CA GLY A 44 11.15 -11.45 15.56
C GLY A 44 12.59 -11.01 15.81
N MET A 45 13.29 -10.56 14.76
CA MET A 45 14.66 -10.06 14.85
C MET A 45 14.76 -8.86 15.82
N HIS A 46 13.90 -7.86 15.67
CA HIS A 46 13.92 -6.67 16.53
C HIS A 46 13.44 -6.95 17.96
N THR A 47 12.53 -7.90 18.16
CA THR A 47 12.17 -8.36 19.52
C THR A 47 13.32 -9.11 20.20
N ALA A 48 14.07 -9.95 19.47
CA ALA A 48 15.20 -10.71 20.01
C ALA A 48 16.40 -9.82 20.35
N GLN A 49 16.61 -8.76 19.56
CA GLN A 49 17.63 -7.74 19.81
C GLN A 49 17.27 -6.76 20.95
N GLN A 50 16.05 -6.87 21.51
CA GLN A 50 15.53 -5.96 22.53
C GLN A 50 15.72 -4.49 22.13
N ASP A 51 15.31 -4.13 20.91
CA ASP A 51 15.32 -2.74 20.44
C ASP A 51 13.88 -2.19 20.39
N PRO A 52 13.38 -1.56 21.48
CA PRO A 52 12.06 -0.97 21.51
C PRO A 52 11.88 0.17 20.50
N SER A 53 12.97 0.88 20.17
CA SER A 53 12.90 2.04 19.27
C SER A 53 12.56 1.61 17.84
N MET A 54 13.13 0.50 17.39
CA MET A 54 12.83 -0.08 16.08
C MET A 54 11.42 -0.65 16.01
N LEU A 55 10.92 -1.26 17.10
CA LEU A 55 9.54 -1.74 17.16
C LEU A 55 8.52 -0.59 17.08
N GLU A 56 8.81 0.55 17.72
CA GLU A 56 7.97 1.74 17.58
C GLU A 56 7.97 2.25 16.14
N GLN A 57 9.12 2.26 15.46
CA GLN A 57 9.19 2.65 14.04
C GLN A 57 8.37 1.72 13.15
N LEU A 58 8.43 0.40 13.37
CA LEU A 58 7.66 -0.59 12.60
C LEU A 58 6.14 -0.48 12.80
N SER A 59 5.68 0.15 13.88
CA SER A 59 4.25 0.38 14.14
C SER A 59 3.66 1.54 13.35
N LYS A 60 4.50 2.35 12.69
CA LYS A 60 4.08 3.52 11.92
C LYS A 60 3.84 3.11 10.47
N ASN A 61 2.74 3.58 9.90
CA ASN A 61 2.45 3.38 8.48
C ASN A 61 3.49 4.09 7.59
N ILE A 62 3.86 3.46 6.49
CA ILE A 62 4.75 4.01 5.45
C ILE A 62 3.96 4.67 4.31
N THR A 63 2.64 4.48 4.24
CA THR A 63 1.76 5.08 3.23
C THR A 63 0.75 6.06 3.83
N ARG A 64 0.13 6.86 2.96
CA ARG A 64 -1.06 7.68 3.29
C ARG A 64 -2.21 7.18 2.45
N GLN A 65 -3.29 6.74 3.09
CA GLN A 65 -4.44 6.12 2.41
C GLN A 65 -4.04 4.94 1.50
N GLY A 66 -3.04 4.14 1.90
CA GLY A 66 -2.56 3.02 1.11
C GLY A 66 -1.80 3.41 -0.17
N ILE A 67 -1.41 4.68 -0.31
CA ILE A 67 -0.64 5.22 -1.43
C ILE A 67 0.66 5.81 -0.89
N THR A 68 1.78 5.51 -1.56
CA THR A 68 3.09 6.04 -1.18
C THR A 68 3.15 7.55 -1.36
N ASN A 69 4.00 8.22 -0.58
CA ASN A 69 4.20 9.67 -0.72
C ASN A 69 4.73 10.05 -2.11
N SER A 70 5.56 9.22 -2.73
CA SER A 70 6.06 9.45 -4.09
C SER A 70 4.92 9.47 -5.11
N THR A 71 4.01 8.49 -5.08
CA THR A 71 2.84 8.46 -5.95
C THR A 71 1.89 9.62 -5.66
N LEU A 72 1.65 9.96 -4.39
CA LEU A 72 0.80 11.11 -4.05
C LEU A 72 1.37 12.44 -4.54
N ASN A 73 2.68 12.62 -4.45
CA ASN A 73 3.34 13.84 -4.95
C ASN A 73 3.31 13.90 -6.48
N TYR A 74 3.40 12.76 -7.16
CA TYR A 74 3.31 12.69 -8.62
C TYR A 74 1.90 13.03 -9.15
N LEU A 75 0.85 12.70 -8.40
CA LEU A 75 -0.55 12.91 -8.80
C LEU A 75 -1.12 14.29 -8.41
N ARG A 76 -0.36 15.11 -7.67
CA ARG A 76 -0.75 16.48 -7.30
C ARG A 76 -0.46 17.45 -8.44
#